data_AF-A0A0N4TG68-F1
#
_entry.id   AF-A0A0N4TG68-F1
#
_cell.length_a   1.000
_cell.length_b   1.000
_cell.length_c   1.000
_cell.angle_alpha   90.00
_cell.angle_beta   90.00
_cell.angle_gamma   90.00
#
_symmetry.space_group_name_H-M   'P 1'
#
loop_
_entity.id
_entity.type
_entity.pdbx_description
1 polymer ?
#
loop_
_entity_poly.entity_id
_entity_poly.type
_entity_poly.pdbx_seq_one_letter_code
_entity_poly.pdbx_strand_id
1 'polypeptide(L)'
;MIYSSSVLRSLRITAYMAELCPIPTLKSFADAAPSAILFRDVAVLIHTNEPFPSNHIFAVLNCTFVALCVHNSINQSEEGKRLFDDQDMPILLNPDKIDALRVVGYGFIRAIDLEERMFFISTPLELSDLQEVNVLARGLNIDLPQHFLISQVSIYLFIYF
;
A
#
# COMPACT_ATOMS: atom_id res chain seq x y z
N MET A 1 -12.17 -19.46 24.45
CA MET A 1 -12.65 -18.96 23.15
C MET A 1 -11.47 -19.02 22.20
N ILE A 2 -11.54 -19.81 21.13
CA ILE A 2 -10.45 -19.94 20.15
C ILE A 2 -10.82 -19.03 18.97
N TYR A 3 -10.03 -17.98 18.76
CA TYR A 3 -10.20 -17.10 17.60
C TYR A 3 -9.46 -17.68 16.39
N SER A 4 -10.06 -17.61 15.21
CA SER A 4 -9.38 -17.99 13.96
C SER A 4 -8.23 -17.02 13.67
N SER A 5 -7.17 -17.50 13.00
CA SER A 5 -6.01 -16.69 12.62
C SER A 5 -6.38 -15.44 11.81
N SER A 6 -7.43 -15.49 11.00
CA SER A 6 -7.94 -14.34 10.25
C SER A 6 -8.46 -13.22 11.16
N VAL A 7 -9.15 -13.56 12.25
CA VAL A 7 -9.66 -12.61 13.24
C VAL A 7 -8.52 -11.98 14.01
N LEU A 8 -7.54 -12.77 14.46
CA LEU A 8 -6.36 -12.24 15.16
C LEU A 8 -5.55 -11.30 14.26
N ARG A 9 -5.38 -11.64 12.97
CA ARG A 9 -4.75 -10.77 11.97
C ARG A 9 -5.54 -9.47 11.80
N SER A 10 -6.86 -9.55 11.65
CA SER A 10 -7.71 -8.37 11.53
C SER A 10 -7.58 -7.46 12.75
N LEU A 11 -7.61 -8.01 13.98
CA LEU A 11 -7.45 -7.23 15.20
C LEU A 11 -6.08 -6.55 15.27
N ARG A 12 -5.03 -7.23 14.83
CA ARG A 12 -3.67 -6.65 14.79
C ARG A 12 -3.57 -5.51 13.78
N ILE A 13 -4.15 -5.67 12.59
CA ILE A 13 -4.20 -4.59 11.58
C ILE A 13 -5.03 -3.42 12.12
N THR A 14 -6.16 -3.70 12.78
CA THR A 14 -6.97 -2.66 13.42
C THR A 14 -6.21 -1.89 14.48
N ALA A 15 -5.51 -2.58 15.38
CA ALA A 15 -4.73 -1.92 16.43
C ALA A 15 -3.66 -1.01 15.81
N TYR A 16 -2.92 -1.50 14.81
CA TYR A 16 -1.89 -0.73 14.11
C TYR A 16 -2.46 0.49 13.36
N MET A 17 -3.53 0.31 12.57
CA MET A 17 -4.12 1.40 11.78
C MET A 17 -4.96 2.37 12.61
N ALA A 18 -5.41 1.98 13.81
CA ALA A 18 -6.16 2.88 14.69
C ALA A 18 -5.29 4.03 15.22
N GLU A 19 -3.96 3.91 15.20
CA GLU A 19 -3.03 4.99 15.55
C GLU A 19 -3.17 6.22 14.65
N LEU A 20 -3.66 6.01 13.41
CA LEU A 20 -3.95 7.09 12.48
C LEU A 20 -5.22 7.87 12.80
N CYS A 21 -6.11 7.34 13.65
CA CYS A 21 -7.39 7.97 13.94
C CYS A 21 -7.17 9.23 14.79
N PRO A 22 -7.42 10.45 14.28
CA PRO A 22 -7.18 11.70 15.02
C PRO A 22 -8.04 11.80 16.29
N ILE A 23 -9.16 11.08 16.32
CA ILE A 23 -10.07 10.95 17.45
C ILE A 23 -10.19 9.44 17.73
N PRO A 24 -10.37 8.97 18.98
CA PRO A 24 -10.45 7.54 19.32
C PRO A 24 -11.76 6.88 18.84
N THR A 25 -11.98 6.91 17.52
CA THR A 25 -13.08 6.32 16.79
C THR A 25 -12.61 5.99 15.38
N LEU A 26 -12.93 4.77 14.92
CA LEU A 26 -12.55 4.29 13.58
C LEU A 26 -13.19 5.13 12.45
N LYS A 27 -14.25 5.89 12.76
CA LYS A 27 -14.84 6.85 11.81
C LYS A 27 -13.83 7.92 11.38
N SER A 28 -12.99 8.37 12.31
CA SER A 28 -12.03 9.45 12.04
C SER A 28 -10.83 9.00 11.20
N PHE A 29 -10.72 7.71 10.86
CA PHE A 29 -9.66 7.21 9.99
C PHE A 29 -9.61 7.93 8.63
N ALA A 30 -10.75 8.31 8.04
CA ALA A 30 -10.75 9.05 6.78
C ALA A 30 -10.34 10.52 6.95
N ASP A 31 -10.33 11.06 8.17
CA ASP A 31 -9.87 12.42 8.43
C ASP A 31 -8.34 12.49 8.52
N ALA A 32 -7.67 11.34 8.66
CA ALA A 32 -6.20 11.25 8.68
C ALA A 32 -5.61 11.65 7.33
N ALA A 33 -4.68 12.61 7.32
CA ALA A 33 -3.99 13.03 6.10
C ALA A 33 -3.08 11.88 5.61
N PRO A 34 -3.19 11.46 4.33
CA PRO A 34 -2.26 10.49 3.76
C PRO A 34 -0.92 11.15 3.41
N SER A 35 0.15 10.37 3.43
CA SER A 35 1.45 10.76 2.90
C SER A 35 1.50 10.50 1.40
N ALA A 36 2.02 11.46 0.64
CA ALA A 36 2.20 11.33 -0.80
C ALA A 36 3.57 10.71 -1.13
N ILE A 37 3.59 9.73 -2.04
CA ILE A 37 4.80 9.07 -2.53
C ILE A 37 4.78 9.07 -4.05
N LEU A 38 5.82 9.61 -4.67
CA LEU A 38 5.93 9.64 -6.13
C LEU A 38 6.15 8.24 -6.68
N PHE A 39 5.53 7.95 -7.82
CA PHE A 39 5.70 6.71 -8.56
C PHE A 39 7.16 6.42 -8.89
N ARG A 40 7.91 7.46 -9.31
CA ARG A 40 9.30 7.34 -9.74
C ARG A 40 10.24 6.79 -8.66
N ASP A 41 9.89 7.00 -7.39
CA ASP A 41 10.71 6.73 -6.21
C ASP A 41 10.48 5.32 -5.63
N VAL A 42 9.47 4.59 -6.12
CA VAL A 42 9.09 3.29 -5.57
C VAL A 42 9.01 2.20 -6.62
N ALA A 43 9.22 0.98 -6.17
CA ALA A 43 8.83 -0.22 -6.86
C ALA A 43 7.55 -0.81 -6.25
N VAL A 44 6.80 -1.55 -7.05
CA VAL A 44 5.60 -2.28 -6.63
C VAL A 44 5.84 -3.77 -6.77
N LEU A 45 5.50 -4.51 -5.72
CA LEU A 45 5.53 -5.97 -5.69
C LEU A 45 4.12 -6.47 -5.42
N ILE A 46 3.55 -7.26 -6.33
CA ILE A 46 2.17 -7.70 -6.22
C ILE A 46 2.13 -9.23 -6.27
N HIS A 47 1.77 -9.84 -5.13
CA HIS A 47 1.43 -11.26 -5.11
C HIS A 47 -0.02 -11.43 -5.53
N THR A 48 -0.27 -12.25 -6.55
CA THR A 48 -1.63 -12.56 -7.04
C THR A 48 -1.77 -14.05 -7.32
N ASN A 49 -2.99 -14.57 -7.17
CA ASN A 49 -3.29 -15.97 -7.47
C ASN A 49 -3.31 -16.23 -8.99
N GLU A 50 -3.66 -15.20 -9.77
CA GLU A 50 -3.82 -15.28 -11.21
C GLU A 50 -3.12 -14.08 -11.87
N PRO A 51 -2.46 -14.29 -13.02
CA PRO A 51 -1.83 -13.21 -13.75
C PRO A 51 -2.90 -12.25 -14.30
N PHE A 52 -2.59 -10.96 -14.27
CA PHE A 52 -3.44 -9.92 -14.79
C PHE A 52 -2.64 -8.97 -15.70
N PRO A 53 -3.30 -8.31 -16.68
CA PRO A 53 -2.64 -7.35 -17.55
C PRO A 53 -1.97 -6.20 -16.78
N SER A 54 -0.79 -5.75 -17.22
CA SER A 54 -0.02 -4.70 -16.53
C SER A 54 -0.77 -3.37 -16.44
N ASN A 55 -1.72 -3.08 -17.34
CA ASN A 55 -2.56 -1.88 -17.28
C ASN A 55 -3.60 -1.92 -16.13
N HIS A 56 -3.81 -3.05 -15.46
CA HIS A 56 -4.71 -3.15 -14.30
C HIS A 56 -3.99 -2.95 -12.95
N ILE A 57 -2.67 -2.73 -12.95
CA ILE A 57 -1.87 -2.64 -11.71
C ILE A 57 -2.41 -1.59 -10.73
N PHE A 58 -2.75 -0.40 -11.22
CA PHE A 58 -3.29 0.64 -10.34
C PHE A 58 -4.68 0.29 -9.80
N ALA A 59 -5.53 -0.36 -10.60
CA ALA A 59 -6.82 -0.85 -10.11
C ALA A 59 -6.64 -1.93 -9.03
N VAL A 60 -5.61 -2.78 -9.16
CA VAL A 60 -5.28 -3.82 -8.18
C VAL A 60 -4.68 -3.24 -6.89
N LEU A 61 -3.97 -2.11 -6.97
CA LEU A 61 -3.33 -1.46 -5.81
C LEU A 61 -4.26 -0.47 -5.10
N ASN A 62 -5.21 0.15 -5.79
CA ASN A 62 -6.07 1.15 -5.19
C ASN A 62 -6.89 0.57 -4.04
N CYS A 63 -6.98 1.30 -2.94
CA CYS A 63 -7.69 0.86 -1.72
C CYS A 63 -7.20 -0.49 -1.18
N THR A 64 -5.89 -0.77 -1.25
CA THR A 64 -5.30 -2.00 -0.70
C THR A 64 -4.36 -1.75 0.47
N PHE A 65 -4.22 -2.77 1.30
CA PHE A 65 -3.25 -2.81 2.39
C PHE A 65 -1.92 -3.37 1.86
N VAL A 66 -0.83 -2.64 2.10
CA VAL A 66 0.50 -2.98 1.60
C VAL A 66 1.53 -2.97 2.73
N ALA A 67 2.55 -3.82 2.59
CA ALA A 67 3.76 -3.68 3.37
C ALA A 67 4.62 -2.56 2.76
N LEU A 68 5.19 -1.74 3.64
CA LEU A 68 6.11 -0.67 3.30
C LEU A 68 7.51 -1.21 3.56
N CYS A 69 8.30 -1.29 2.49
CA CYS A 69 9.53 -2.06 2.46
C CYS A 69 10.71 -1.25 1.94
N VAL A 70 11.90 -1.68 2.37
CA VAL A 70 13.19 -1.17 1.88
C VAL A 70 13.95 -2.29 1.20
N HIS A 71 14.44 -2.01 0.01
CA HIS A 71 15.27 -2.90 -0.78
C HIS A 71 16.51 -2.15 -1.27
N ASN A 72 17.68 -2.50 -0.74
CA ASN A 72 18.92 -1.75 -0.97
C ASN A 72 19.43 -1.86 -2.42
N SER A 73 19.00 -2.87 -3.18
CA SER A 73 19.53 -3.17 -4.51
C SER A 73 18.73 -2.57 -5.67
N ILE A 74 17.61 -1.86 -5.43
CA ILE A 74 16.76 -1.31 -6.51
C ILE A 74 17.52 -0.35 -7.42
N ASN A 75 18.47 0.42 -6.86
CA ASN A 75 19.28 1.36 -7.62
C ASN A 75 20.36 0.67 -8.48
N GLN A 76 20.54 -0.65 -8.33
CA GLN A 76 21.61 -1.42 -8.96
C GLN A 76 21.09 -2.52 -9.90
N SER A 77 19.81 -2.87 -9.87
CA SER A 77 19.32 -4.08 -10.54
C SER A 77 18.49 -3.82 -11.80
N GLU A 78 18.93 -4.44 -12.88
CA GLU A 78 18.22 -4.68 -14.15
C GLU A 78 16.96 -5.58 -13.98
N GLU A 79 16.41 -5.70 -12.78
CA GLU A 79 15.48 -6.78 -12.40
C GLU A 79 13.99 -6.41 -12.49
N GLY A 80 13.68 -5.12 -12.64
CA GLY A 80 12.31 -4.64 -12.75
C GLY A 80 12.13 -3.70 -13.94
N LYS A 81 11.02 -3.87 -14.65
CA LYS A 81 10.62 -2.98 -15.76
C LYS A 81 9.78 -1.84 -15.18
N ARG A 82 10.11 -0.58 -15.50
CA ARG A 82 9.20 0.53 -15.20
C ARG A 82 7.89 0.34 -15.96
N LEU A 83 6.77 0.61 -15.29
CA LEU A 83 5.47 0.48 -15.94
C LEU A 83 5.38 1.39 -17.15
N PHE A 84 4.82 0.84 -18.24
CA PHE A 84 4.65 1.54 -19.51
C PHE A 84 5.96 2.08 -20.12
N ASP A 85 7.13 1.60 -19.69
CA ASP A 85 8.44 2.09 -20.13
C ASP A 85 8.69 3.59 -19.85
N ASP A 86 7.97 4.18 -18.88
CA ASP A 86 8.07 5.59 -18.48
C ASP A 86 8.96 5.75 -17.22
N GLN A 87 9.87 6.73 -17.24
CA GLN A 87 10.82 6.96 -16.14
C GLN A 87 10.17 7.49 -14.85
N ASP A 88 9.00 8.11 -14.94
CA ASP A 88 8.31 8.57 -13.73
C ASP A 88 7.32 7.52 -13.19
N MET A 89 7.22 6.34 -13.81
CA MET A 89 6.37 5.25 -13.37
C MET A 89 7.10 4.32 -12.39
N PRO A 90 6.36 3.60 -11.52
CA PRO A 90 6.99 2.70 -10.56
C PRO A 90 7.58 1.49 -11.28
N ILE A 91 8.57 0.87 -10.64
CA ILE A 91 9.17 -0.37 -11.12
C ILE A 91 8.28 -1.54 -10.72
N LEU A 92 7.90 -2.42 -11.66
CA LEU A 92 7.22 -3.66 -11.32
C LEU A 92 8.24 -4.76 -11.01
N LEU A 93 8.25 -5.24 -9.77
CA LEU A 93 9.12 -6.32 -9.33
C LEU A 93 8.49 -7.68 -9.63
N ASN A 94 9.34 -8.64 -9.99
CA ASN A 94 8.94 -10.03 -10.14
C ASN A 94 9.02 -10.75 -8.77
N PRO A 95 7.89 -11.27 -8.24
CA PRO A 95 7.88 -11.99 -6.96
C PRO A 95 8.84 -13.19 -6.88
N ASP A 96 9.13 -13.83 -8.00
CA ASP A 96 9.97 -15.04 -8.04
C ASP A 96 11.48 -14.74 -8.05
N LYS A 97 11.86 -13.47 -8.28
CA LYS A 97 13.26 -13.05 -8.46
C LYS A 97 13.74 -12.10 -7.36
N ILE A 98 12.88 -11.70 -6.44
CA ILE A 98 13.19 -10.73 -5.40
C ILE A 98 13.71 -11.45 -4.16
N ASP A 99 14.81 -10.96 -3.60
CA ASP A 99 15.30 -11.40 -2.30
C ASP A 99 14.39 -10.89 -1.15
N ALA A 100 14.71 -11.29 0.08
CA ALA A 100 13.97 -10.88 1.26
C ALA A 100 13.96 -9.35 1.43
N LEU A 101 12.76 -8.76 1.42
CA LEU A 101 12.55 -7.34 1.67
C LEU A 101 12.59 -7.04 3.18
N ARG A 102 13.19 -5.90 3.55
CA ARG A 102 13.07 -5.39 4.91
C ARG A 102 11.75 -4.62 5.04
N VAL A 103 10.79 -5.17 5.79
CA VAL A 103 9.53 -4.49 6.11
C VAL A 103 9.77 -3.47 7.23
N VAL A 104 9.47 -2.20 6.97
CA VAL A 104 9.52 -1.13 7.99
C VAL A 104 8.16 -0.90 8.64
N GLY A 105 7.07 -1.16 7.91
CA GLY A 105 5.73 -1.06 8.45
C GLY A 105 4.68 -1.42 7.40
N TYR A 106 3.47 -0.92 7.61
CA TYR A 106 2.35 -1.17 6.72
C TYR A 106 1.61 0.13 6.40
N GLY A 107 0.91 0.13 5.28
CA GLY A 107 0.16 1.27 4.78
C GLY A 107 -1.12 0.85 4.10
N PHE A 108 -2.06 1.77 3.99
CA PHE A 108 -3.23 1.66 3.14
C PHE A 108 -3.11 2.65 1.98
N ILE A 109 -3.13 2.16 0.74
CA ILE A 109 -3.18 3.02 -0.45
C ILE A 109 -4.58 3.61 -0.51
N ARG A 110 -4.73 4.83 0.00
CA ARG A 110 -6.00 5.54 0.10
C ARG A 110 -6.49 6.01 -1.26
N ALA A 111 -5.57 6.48 -2.09
CA ALA A 111 -5.84 6.94 -3.44
C ALA A 111 -4.57 6.82 -4.30
N ILE A 112 -4.78 6.84 -5.61
CA ILE A 112 -3.72 6.86 -6.62
C ILE A 112 -4.07 7.99 -7.57
N ASP A 113 -3.13 8.90 -7.80
CA ASP A 113 -3.26 9.97 -8.77
C ASP A 113 -2.32 9.69 -9.95
N LEU A 114 -2.92 9.43 -11.12
CA LEU A 114 -2.17 9.12 -12.33
C LEU A 114 -1.67 10.38 -13.05
N GLU A 115 -2.31 11.52 -12.83
CA GLU A 115 -1.91 12.81 -13.41
C GLU A 115 -0.67 13.33 -12.68
N GLU A 116 -0.74 13.37 -11.35
CA GLU A 116 0.38 13.78 -10.47
C GLU A 116 1.39 12.64 -10.21
N ARG A 117 1.13 11.45 -10.73
CA ARG A 117 2.01 10.26 -10.65
C ARG A 117 2.42 9.93 -9.21
N MET A 118 1.45 9.81 -8.32
CA MET A 118 1.70 9.55 -6.90
C MET A 118 0.68 8.63 -6.22
N PHE A 119 1.16 7.93 -5.20
CA PHE A 119 0.36 7.18 -4.26
C PHE A 119 0.07 8.04 -3.03
N PHE A 120 -1.16 8.00 -2.53
CA PHE A 120 -1.53 8.55 -1.22
C PHE A 120 -1.67 7.40 -0.23
N ILE A 121 -0.75 7.32 0.73
CA ILE A 121 -0.67 6.21 1.69
C ILE A 121 -1.00 6.70 3.10
N SER A 122 -1.98 6.07 3.72
CA SER A 122 -2.27 6.21 5.14
C SER A 122 -1.42 5.19 5.92
N THR A 123 -0.51 5.67 6.75
CA THR A 123 0.38 4.82 7.57
C THR A 123 0.71 5.51 8.90
N PRO A 124 0.74 4.78 10.03
CA PRO A 124 1.19 5.32 11.31
C PRO A 124 2.72 5.45 11.40
N LEU A 125 3.47 5.07 10.35
CA LEU A 125 4.92 5.29 10.33
C LEU A 125 5.28 6.77 10.44
N GLU A 126 6.36 7.03 11.15
CA GLU A 126 6.97 8.36 11.18
C GLU A 126 7.56 8.71 9.81
N LEU A 127 7.69 10.02 9.56
CA LEU A 127 8.20 10.51 8.29
C LEU A 127 9.62 10.00 7.97
N SER A 128 10.47 9.82 8.99
CA SER A 128 11.83 9.31 8.81
C SER A 128 11.86 7.88 8.27
N ASP A 129 10.99 7.01 8.78
CA ASP A 129 10.89 5.62 8.29
C ASP A 129 10.27 5.58 6.90
N LEU A 130 9.27 6.44 6.65
CA LEU A 130 8.60 6.52 5.37
C LEU A 130 9.52 7.00 4.24
N GLN A 131 10.48 7.88 4.55
CA GLN A 131 11.48 8.35 3.59
C GLN A 131 12.45 7.26 3.11
N GLU A 132 12.60 6.16 3.85
CA GLU A 132 13.41 5.03 3.42
C GLU A 132 12.66 4.06 2.50
N VAL A 133 11.32 4.13 2.48
CA VAL A 133 10.47 3.18 1.75
C VAL A 133 10.67 3.35 0.24
N ASN A 134 11.11 2.28 -0.40
CA ASN A 134 11.27 2.22 -1.86
C ASN A 134 10.53 1.03 -2.49
N VAL A 135 9.79 0.24 -1.71
CA VAL A 135 8.93 -0.84 -2.22
C VAL A 135 7.58 -0.83 -1.53
N LEU A 136 6.51 -0.85 -2.33
CA LEU A 136 5.14 -1.12 -1.89
C LEU A 136 4.79 -2.57 -2.24
N ALA A 137 4.67 -3.43 -1.22
CA ALA A 137 4.42 -4.85 -1.41
C ALA A 137 2.99 -5.23 -1.03
N ARG A 138 2.18 -5.65 -2.01
CA ARG A 138 0.84 -6.19 -1.79
C ARG A 138 0.92 -7.71 -1.56
N GLY A 139 0.43 -8.15 -0.41
CA GLY A 139 0.29 -9.57 -0.07
C GLY A 139 -1.03 -10.18 -0.56
N LEU A 140 -1.10 -11.50 -0.57
CA LEU A 140 -2.32 -12.25 -0.88
C LEU A 140 -3.30 -12.24 0.29
N ASN A 141 -4.55 -11.86 0.04
CA ASN A 141 -5.65 -11.95 1.01
C ASN A 141 -5.35 -11.24 2.35
N ILE A 142 -4.65 -10.10 2.29
CA ILE A 142 -4.41 -9.20 3.43
C ILE A 142 -5.04 -7.87 3.06
N ASP A 143 -6.24 -7.62 3.59
CA ASP A 143 -6.99 -6.40 3.33
C ASP A 143 -7.12 -5.58 4.60
N LEU A 144 -7.39 -4.28 4.43
CA LEU A 144 -7.79 -3.43 5.53
C LEU A 144 -9.12 -3.96 6.11
N PRO A 145 -9.25 -4.14 7.43
CA PRO A 145 -10.50 -4.56 8.04
C PRO A 145 -11.68 -3.68 7.63
N GLN A 146 -12.77 -4.31 7.18
CA GLN A 146 -13.90 -3.61 6.54
C GLN A 146 -14.52 -2.50 7.39
N HIS A 147 -14.42 -2.58 8.72
CA HIS A 147 -14.96 -1.55 9.61
C HIS A 147 -14.29 -0.18 9.42
N PHE A 148 -13.06 -0.08 8.89
CA PHE A 148 -12.47 1.22 8.54
C PHE A 148 -13.18 1.88 7.35
N LEU A 149 -13.75 1.08 6.45
CA LEU A 149 -14.44 1.54 5.25
C LEU A 149 -15.93 1.82 5.52
N ILE A 150 -16.60 0.94 6.26
CA ILE A 150 -18.04 1.02 6.52
C ILE A 150 -18.37 2.10 7.55
N SER A 151 -17.43 2.46 8.42
CA SER A 151 -17.65 3.48 9.46
C SER A 151 -17.61 4.92 8.92
N GLN A 152 -17.36 5.11 7.62
CA GLN A 152 -17.22 6.41 6.99
C GLN A 152 -18.59 7.02 6.66
N VAL A 153 -18.84 8.24 7.15
CA VAL A 153 -20.13 8.95 6.96
C VAL A 153 -20.17 9.71 5.62
N SER A 154 -19.00 9.95 5.00
CA SER A 154 -18.87 10.66 3.72
C SER A 154 -17.82 9.97 2.84
N ILE A 155 -18.26 9.00 2.04
CA ILE A 155 -17.41 8.35 1.04
C ILE A 155 -17.31 9.32 -0.15
N TYR A 156 -16.30 10.20 -0.16
CA TYR A 156 -15.80 10.73 -1.42
C TYR A 156 -14.93 9.65 -2.07
N LEU A 157 -15.60 8.63 -2.62
CA LEU A 157 -14.97 7.66 -3.50
C LEU A 157 -14.69 8.43 -4.79
N PHE A 158 -13.50 9.04 -4.87
CA PHE A 158 -12.98 9.50 -6.16
C PHE A 158 -12.55 8.27 -6.94
N ILE A 159 -13.53 7.54 -7.49
CA ILE A 159 -13.27 6.64 -8.60
C ILE A 159 -13.18 7.53 -9.84
N TYR A 160 -11.97 8.01 -10.16
CA TYR A 160 -11.71 8.50 -11.50
C TYR A 160 -11.51 7.27 -12.40
N PHE A 161 -12.44 7.07 -13.34
CA PHE A 161 -12.30 6.14 -14.46
C PHE A 161 -11.58 6.84 -15.62
#